data_AF-A0A174ACD5-F1
#
_entry.id   AF-A0A174ACD5-F1
#
_cell.length_a   1.000
_cell.length_b   1.000
_cell.length_c   1.000
_cell.angle_alpha   90.00
_cell.angle_beta   90.00
_cell.angle_gamma   90.00
#
_symmetry.space_group_name_H-M   'P 1'
#
loop_
_entity.id
_entity.type
_entity.pdbx_description
1 polymer ?
#
loop_
_entity_poly.entity_id
_entity_poly.type
_entity_poly.pdbx_seq_one_letter_code
_entity_poly.pdbx_strand_id
1 'polypeptide(L)'
;MEINILEFVKEYKENPVGALEKLEVENYVPFATKRALIDTVIESIIEYDTSLLTYEPMNKHLNFSLTCVVIYTNLTYEDEEGLDAYDALVSSGLLDKIIEMIGVDYGDMVAMFEETLSARISFTNSMSNRLSALFGILENVFKEATPEQLDYLRKLADVKDGDNSTVKKAD
;
A
#
# COMPACT_ATOMS: atom_id res chain seq x y z
N MET A 1 4.79 25.09 11.43
CA MET A 1 5.65 24.55 12.51
C MET A 1 5.08 23.19 12.85
N GLU A 2 5.88 22.13 12.85
CA GLU A 2 5.39 20.79 13.17
C GLU A 2 5.15 20.65 14.67
N ILE A 3 4.06 19.97 15.05
CA ILE A 3 3.65 19.75 16.45
C ILE A 3 3.46 18.25 16.67
N ASN A 4 4.02 17.71 17.74
CA ASN A 4 3.80 16.30 18.08
C ASN A 4 2.33 16.04 18.47
N ILE A 5 1.74 14.97 17.95
CA ILE A 5 0.33 14.59 18.18
C ILE A 5 0.01 14.46 19.67
N LEU A 6 0.87 13.82 20.46
CA LEU A 6 0.61 13.60 21.88
C LEU A 6 0.59 14.92 22.67
N GLU A 7 1.53 15.82 22.35
CA GLU A 7 1.57 17.16 22.92
C GLU A 7 0.34 17.98 22.52
N PHE A 8 -0.03 17.92 21.24
CA PHE A 8 -1.21 18.61 20.73
C PHE A 8 -2.49 18.10 21.39
N VAL A 9 -2.67 16.79 21.50
CA VAL A 9 -3.86 16.19 22.14
C VAL A 9 -3.95 16.58 23.60
N LYS A 10 -2.82 16.65 24.31
CA LYS A 10 -2.80 17.14 25.70
C LYS A 10 -3.29 18.58 25.78
N GLU A 11 -2.77 19.46 24.94
CA GLU A 11 -3.21 20.86 24.89
C GLU A 11 -4.69 20.97 24.52
N TYR A 12 -5.14 20.20 23.53
CA TYR A 12 -6.52 20.16 23.08
C TYR A 12 -7.49 19.74 24.19
N LYS A 13 -7.12 18.76 25.03
CA LYS A 13 -7.95 18.35 26.18
C LYS A 13 -8.08 19.44 27.24
N GLU A 14 -7.07 20.29 27.40
CA GLU A 14 -7.05 21.38 28.40
C GLU A 14 -7.73 22.67 27.87
N ASN A 15 -7.48 23.02 26.61
CA ASN A 15 -8.03 24.20 25.95
C ASN A 15 -8.31 23.91 24.46
N PRO A 16 -9.47 23.31 24.13
CA PRO A 16 -9.79 22.94 22.75
C PRO A 16 -9.72 24.10 21.77
N VAL A 17 -10.25 25.27 22.17
CA VAL A 17 -10.31 26.46 21.30
C VAL A 17 -8.92 26.97 20.98
N GLY A 18 -8.07 27.14 22.00
CA GLY A 18 -6.70 27.63 21.78
C GLY A 18 -5.80 26.64 21.03
N ALA A 19 -5.99 25.34 21.26
CA ALA A 19 -5.25 24.32 20.50
C ALA A 19 -5.63 24.31 19.02
N LEU A 20 -6.94 24.41 18.71
CA LEU A 20 -7.42 24.43 17.33
C LEU A 20 -6.96 25.67 16.55
N GLU A 21 -6.66 26.79 17.20
CA GLU A 21 -6.06 27.97 16.55
C GLU A 21 -4.63 27.70 16.04
N LYS A 22 -3.94 26.69 16.57
CA LYS A 22 -2.59 26.28 16.17
C LYS A 22 -2.58 25.13 15.16
N LEU A 23 -3.73 24.47 14.97
CA LEU A 23 -3.87 23.36 14.05
C LEU A 23 -4.02 23.91 12.63
N GLU A 24 -3.03 23.65 11.80
CA GLU A 24 -3.10 23.94 10.38
C GLU A 24 -3.67 22.69 9.70
N VAL A 25 -4.77 22.82 8.96
CA VAL A 25 -5.37 21.73 8.18
C VAL A 25 -5.49 22.15 6.73
N GLU A 26 -4.82 21.41 5.86
CA GLU A 26 -4.97 21.49 4.42
C GLU A 26 -6.29 20.80 4.02
N ASN A 27 -7.05 21.46 3.15
CA ASN A 27 -8.29 20.89 2.58
C ASN A 27 -8.07 20.29 1.19
N TYR A 28 -6.83 20.36 0.68
CA TYR A 28 -6.46 19.79 -0.59
C TYR A 28 -4.98 19.44 -0.62
N VAL A 29 -4.67 18.20 -1.03
CA VAL A 29 -3.31 17.77 -1.33
C VAL A 29 -3.16 17.52 -2.84
N PRO A 30 -2.08 18.00 -3.49
CA PRO A 30 -1.85 17.74 -4.91
C PRO A 30 -1.82 16.25 -5.25
N PHE A 31 -2.38 15.88 -6.41
CA PHE A 31 -2.48 14.47 -6.84
C PHE A 31 -1.14 13.71 -6.84
N ALA A 32 -0.04 14.38 -7.22
CA ALA A 32 1.28 13.75 -7.21
C ALA A 32 1.72 13.33 -5.79
N THR A 33 1.42 14.18 -4.80
CA THR A 33 1.67 13.91 -3.39
C THR A 33 0.80 12.74 -2.93
N LYS A 34 -0.51 12.81 -3.18
CA LYS A 34 -1.47 11.73 -2.90
C LYS A 34 -0.98 10.36 -3.39
N ARG A 35 -0.57 10.30 -4.65
CA ARG A 35 -0.05 9.08 -5.28
C ARG A 35 1.17 8.53 -4.56
N ALA A 36 2.18 9.37 -4.32
CA ALA A 36 3.41 8.94 -3.65
C ALA A 36 3.11 8.36 -2.26
N LEU A 37 2.19 8.98 -1.54
CA LEU A 37 1.81 8.56 -0.18
C LEU A 37 1.00 7.27 -0.18
N ILE A 38 0.03 7.12 -1.08
CA ILE A 38 -0.70 5.86 -1.27
C ILE A 38 0.29 4.73 -1.58
N ASP A 39 1.23 4.96 -2.49
CA ASP A 39 2.24 3.97 -2.85
C ASP A 39 3.09 3.57 -1.62
N THR A 40 3.54 4.54 -0.81
CA THR A 40 4.30 4.30 0.42
C THR A 40 3.51 3.54 1.49
N VAL A 41 2.26 3.95 1.78
CA VAL A 41 1.42 3.28 2.79
C VAL A 41 1.09 1.86 2.35
N ILE A 42 0.81 1.65 1.07
CA ILE A 42 0.55 0.32 0.53
C ILE A 42 1.79 -0.57 0.67
N GLU A 43 2.99 -0.05 0.41
CA GLU A 43 4.24 -0.79 0.58
C GLU A 43 4.53 -1.15 2.05
N SER A 44 4.10 -0.34 3.02
CA SER A 44 4.32 -0.63 4.44
C SER A 44 3.35 -1.66 5.02
N ILE A 45 2.20 -1.89 4.40
CA ILE A 45 1.16 -2.81 4.92
C ILE A 45 1.11 -4.15 4.17
N ILE A 46 1.69 -4.23 2.99
CA ILE A 46 1.67 -5.46 2.19
C ILE A 46 2.70 -6.44 2.72
N GLU A 47 2.24 -7.66 2.93
CA GLU A 47 3.06 -8.83 3.23
C GLU A 47 3.03 -9.80 2.05
N TYR A 48 4.18 -10.44 1.80
CA TYR A 48 4.30 -11.54 0.84
C TYR A 48 4.26 -12.86 1.59
N ASP A 49 3.08 -13.46 1.72
CA ASP A 49 2.95 -14.82 2.19
C ASP A 49 2.77 -15.76 0.98
N THR A 50 3.71 -16.70 0.81
CA THR A 50 3.55 -17.87 -0.06
C THR A 50 2.99 -17.62 -1.47
N SER A 51 3.45 -16.55 -2.13
CA SER A 51 3.05 -16.12 -3.50
C SER A 51 1.69 -15.42 -3.62
N LEU A 52 1.07 -15.07 -2.49
CA LEU A 52 -0.10 -14.21 -2.42
C LEU A 52 0.25 -12.90 -1.72
N LEU A 53 -0.36 -11.84 -2.20
CA LEU A 53 -0.23 -10.52 -1.62
C LEU A 53 -1.35 -10.37 -0.58
N THR A 54 -0.95 -10.24 0.68
CA THR A 54 -1.85 -10.09 1.84
C THR A 54 -1.50 -8.80 2.58
N TYR A 55 -2.35 -8.40 3.51
CA TYR A 55 -2.10 -7.28 4.42
C TYR A 55 -2.88 -7.51 5.72
N GLU A 56 -2.39 -6.96 6.83
CA GLU A 56 -3.11 -6.97 8.10
C GLU A 56 -4.08 -5.76 8.16
N PRO A 57 -5.39 -5.97 8.33
CA PRO A 57 -6.38 -4.88 8.28
C PRO A 57 -6.22 -3.78 9.34
N MET A 58 -5.73 -4.08 10.54
CA MET A 58 -5.50 -3.06 11.58
C MET A 58 -4.32 -2.16 11.23
N ASN A 59 -3.22 -2.72 10.71
CA ASN A 59 -2.08 -1.99 10.20
C ASN A 59 -2.47 -1.11 9.02
N LYS A 60 -3.32 -1.61 8.11
CA LYS A 60 -3.93 -0.79 7.05
C LYS A 60 -4.63 0.44 7.63
N HIS A 61 -5.50 0.22 8.62
CA HIS A 61 -6.30 1.29 9.20
C HIS A 61 -5.45 2.33 9.95
N LEU A 62 -4.54 1.86 10.80
CA LEU A 62 -3.61 2.68 11.58
C LEU A 62 -2.72 3.53 10.67
N ASN A 63 -1.98 2.89 9.77
CA ASN A 63 -1.01 3.57 8.90
C ASN A 63 -1.70 4.58 7.99
N PHE A 64 -2.84 4.22 7.41
CA PHE A 64 -3.58 5.15 6.54
C PHE A 64 -4.10 6.36 7.32
N SER A 65 -4.67 6.15 8.51
CA SER A 65 -5.26 7.22 9.33
C SER A 65 -4.19 8.21 9.80
N LEU A 66 -3.09 7.72 10.36
CA LEU A 66 -1.98 8.57 10.81
C LEU A 66 -1.29 9.29 9.66
N THR A 67 -1.10 8.60 8.54
CA THR A 67 -0.52 9.22 7.34
C THR A 67 -1.40 10.38 6.88
N CYS A 68 -2.73 10.19 6.81
CA CYS A 68 -3.64 11.30 6.48
C CYS A 68 -3.49 12.48 7.44
N VAL A 69 -3.41 12.24 8.75
CA VAL A 69 -3.18 13.32 9.72
C VAL A 69 -1.88 14.06 9.43
N VAL A 70 -0.77 13.35 9.24
CA VAL A 70 0.54 13.97 8.99
C VAL A 70 0.59 14.76 7.68
N ILE A 71 -0.10 14.30 6.64
CA ILE A 71 -0.08 14.97 5.33
C ILE A 71 -0.95 16.22 5.34
N TYR A 72 -2.15 16.10 5.91
CA TYR A 72 -3.14 17.15 5.85
C TYR A 72 -3.00 18.15 6.99
N THR A 73 -2.14 17.91 7.97
CA THR A 73 -1.98 18.83 9.09
C THR A 73 -0.52 19.09 9.40
N ASN A 74 -0.26 20.10 10.23
CA ASN A 74 1.06 20.33 10.80
C ASN A 74 1.40 19.38 11.98
N LEU A 75 0.71 18.25 12.12
CA LEU A 75 0.94 17.30 13.19
C LEU A 75 1.89 16.18 12.75
N THR A 76 2.75 15.75 13.68
CA THR A 76 3.70 14.65 13.47
C THR A 76 3.70 13.70 14.65
N TYR A 77 4.22 12.49 14.47
CA TYR A 77 4.48 11.55 15.55
C TYR A 77 5.87 10.94 15.36
N GLU A 78 6.48 10.52 16.46
CA GLU A 78 7.87 10.05 16.48
C GLU A 78 7.99 8.56 16.75
N ASP A 79 6.94 7.93 17.27
CA ASP A 79 6.94 6.50 17.55
C ASP A 79 6.79 5.68 16.26
N GLU A 80 7.55 4.58 16.17
CA GLU A 80 7.71 3.79 14.95
C GLU A 80 6.37 3.20 14.44
N GLU A 81 5.47 2.84 15.36
CA GLU A 81 4.18 2.24 15.03
C GLU A 81 3.01 3.25 15.05
N GLY A 82 3.16 4.39 15.73
CA GLY A 82 2.12 5.42 15.83
C GLY A 82 0.95 5.07 16.75
N LEU A 83 1.00 3.97 17.51
CA LEU A 83 -0.14 3.46 18.28
C LEU A 83 -0.63 4.45 19.33
N ASP A 84 0.29 5.02 20.12
CA ASP A 84 -0.07 5.98 21.16
C ASP A 84 -0.65 7.26 20.56
N ALA A 85 -0.09 7.70 19.43
CA ALA A 85 -0.58 8.88 18.70
C ALA A 85 -2.00 8.63 18.17
N TYR A 86 -2.25 7.47 17.59
CA TYR A 86 -3.57 7.07 17.09
C TYR A 86 -4.60 7.00 18.22
N ASP A 87 -4.28 6.30 19.31
CA ASP A 87 -5.18 6.19 20.47
C ASP A 87 -5.47 7.55 21.11
N ALA A 88 -4.48 8.45 21.16
CA ALA A 88 -4.67 9.81 21.64
C ALA A 88 -5.65 10.62 20.76
N LEU A 89 -5.51 10.53 19.44
CA LEU A 89 -6.40 11.19 18.48
C LEU A 89 -7.83 10.67 18.57
N VAL A 90 -8.00 9.35 18.61
CA VAL A 90 -9.33 8.70 18.68
C VAL A 90 -9.99 8.98 20.03
N SER A 91 -9.28 8.76 21.15
CA SER A 91 -9.84 8.93 22.49
C SER A 91 -10.21 10.38 22.82
N SER A 92 -9.63 11.36 22.12
CA SER A 92 -9.96 12.78 22.26
C SER A 92 -11.08 13.25 21.32
N GLY A 93 -11.49 12.42 20.36
CA GLY A 93 -12.40 12.81 19.27
C GLY A 93 -11.76 13.76 18.25
N LEU A 94 -10.44 13.98 18.33
CA LEU A 94 -9.73 14.90 17.45
C LEU A 94 -9.56 14.32 16.04
N LEU A 95 -9.47 12.99 15.90
CA LEU A 95 -9.38 12.34 14.58
C LEU A 95 -10.59 12.68 13.70
N ASP A 96 -11.79 12.47 14.22
CA ASP A 96 -13.05 12.80 13.51
C ASP A 96 -13.09 14.29 13.17
N LYS A 97 -12.62 15.14 14.08
CA LYS A 97 -12.58 16.59 13.84
C LYS A 97 -11.64 16.99 12.72
N ILE A 98 -10.45 16.38 12.67
CA ILE A 98 -9.49 16.60 11.58
C ILE A 98 -10.09 16.15 10.25
N ILE A 99 -10.72 14.96 10.21
CA ILE A 99 -11.38 14.44 9.01
C ILE A 99 -12.47 15.39 8.52
N GLU A 100 -13.31 15.93 9.41
CA GLU A 100 -14.30 16.95 9.07
C GLU A 100 -13.67 18.21 8.48
N MET A 101 -12.53 18.66 9.02
CA MET A 101 -11.82 19.86 8.57
C MET A 101 -11.14 19.69 7.21
N ILE A 102 -10.61 18.49 6.90
CA ILE A 102 -10.08 18.16 5.58
C ILE A 102 -11.22 18.18 4.54
N GLY A 103 -12.37 17.61 4.90
CA GLY A 103 -13.56 17.62 4.06
C GLY A 103 -13.48 16.61 2.91
N VAL A 104 -13.91 17.04 1.71
CA VAL A 104 -14.13 16.15 0.56
C VAL A 104 -12.85 15.41 0.13
N ASP A 105 -11.68 16.06 0.24
CA ASP A 105 -10.41 15.51 -0.21
C ASP A 105 -9.97 14.26 0.59
N TYR A 106 -10.42 14.14 1.85
CA TYR A 106 -10.23 12.92 2.64
C TYR A 106 -10.97 11.73 2.01
N GLY A 107 -12.23 11.94 1.60
CA GLY A 107 -13.02 10.92 0.93
C GLY A 107 -12.40 10.48 -0.40
N ASP A 108 -11.90 11.45 -1.18
CA ASP A 108 -11.15 11.16 -2.41
C ASP A 108 -9.90 10.33 -2.12
N MET A 109 -9.16 10.64 -1.05
CA MET A 109 -7.99 9.86 -0.66
C MET A 109 -8.32 8.44 -0.23
N VAL A 110 -9.38 8.24 0.55
CA VAL A 110 -9.86 6.91 0.92
C VAL A 110 -10.19 6.11 -0.33
N ALA A 111 -10.94 6.69 -1.27
CA ALA A 111 -11.32 6.02 -2.50
C ALA A 111 -10.09 5.62 -3.34
N MET A 112 -9.15 6.55 -3.57
CA MET A 112 -7.93 6.27 -4.33
C MET A 112 -7.06 5.19 -3.67
N PHE A 113 -6.94 5.21 -2.34
CA PHE A 113 -6.20 4.20 -1.60
C PHE A 113 -6.83 2.81 -1.74
N GLU A 114 -8.14 2.68 -1.52
CA GLU A 114 -8.87 1.41 -1.62
C GLU A 114 -8.81 0.82 -3.04
N GLU A 115 -9.02 1.66 -4.06
CA GLU A 115 -8.93 1.26 -5.47
C GLU A 115 -7.52 0.75 -5.80
N THR A 116 -6.48 1.47 -5.36
CA THR A 116 -5.09 1.11 -5.63
C THR A 116 -4.69 -0.18 -4.92
N LEU A 117 -5.04 -0.33 -3.64
CA LEU A 117 -4.75 -1.54 -2.86
C LEU A 117 -5.44 -2.77 -3.47
N SER A 118 -6.73 -2.64 -3.82
CA SER A 118 -7.50 -3.68 -4.49
C SER A 118 -6.88 -4.09 -5.83
N ALA A 119 -6.46 -3.13 -6.64
CA ALA A 119 -5.81 -3.38 -7.91
C ALA A 119 -4.49 -4.15 -7.74
N ARG A 120 -3.65 -3.78 -6.74
CA ARG A 120 -2.37 -4.47 -6.47
C ARG A 120 -2.59 -5.91 -6.00
N ILE A 121 -3.53 -6.16 -5.08
CA ILE A 121 -3.86 -7.52 -4.61
C ILE A 121 -4.38 -8.38 -5.76
N SER A 122 -5.34 -7.86 -6.54
CA SER A 122 -5.95 -8.58 -7.66
C SER A 122 -4.92 -8.95 -8.73
N PHE A 123 -4.03 -8.02 -9.10
CA PHE A 123 -3.00 -8.27 -10.10
C PHE A 123 -2.04 -9.39 -9.65
N THR A 124 -1.51 -9.31 -8.43
CA THR A 124 -0.54 -10.30 -7.92
C THR A 124 -1.18 -11.67 -7.71
N ASN A 125 -2.37 -11.73 -7.11
CA ASN A 125 -3.05 -12.99 -6.82
C ASN A 125 -3.58 -13.66 -8.10
N SER A 126 -4.04 -12.87 -9.09
CA SER A 126 -4.42 -13.43 -10.39
C SER A 126 -3.22 -13.98 -11.17
N MET A 127 -2.05 -13.34 -11.09
CA MET A 127 -0.81 -13.85 -11.68
C MET A 127 -0.37 -15.16 -11.01
N SER A 128 -0.39 -15.20 -9.68
CA SER A 128 -0.06 -16.39 -8.89
C SER A 128 -0.99 -17.57 -9.21
N ASN A 129 -2.31 -17.31 -9.30
CA ASN A 129 -3.29 -18.31 -9.70
C ASN A 129 -3.09 -18.79 -11.15
N ARG A 130 -2.76 -17.88 -12.09
CA ARG A 130 -2.46 -18.24 -13.49
C ARG A 130 -1.20 -19.09 -13.60
N LEU A 131 -0.14 -18.77 -12.84
CA LEU A 131 1.09 -19.58 -12.80
C LEU A 131 0.82 -20.95 -12.18
N SER A 132 0.09 -21.02 -11.07
CA SER A 132 -0.28 -22.29 -10.42
C SER A 132 -1.12 -23.18 -11.34
N ALA A 133 -2.07 -22.60 -12.08
CA ALA A 133 -2.85 -23.32 -13.09
C ALA A 133 -1.97 -23.81 -14.25
N LEU A 134 -1.01 -23.01 -14.72
CA LEU A 134 -0.06 -23.42 -15.74
C LEU A 134 0.83 -24.58 -15.26
N PHE A 135 1.34 -24.52 -14.03
CA PHE A 135 2.11 -25.61 -13.44
C PHE A 135 1.26 -26.88 -13.27
N GLY A 136 0.01 -26.78 -12.85
CA GLY A 136 -0.90 -27.93 -12.76
C GLY A 136 -1.20 -28.56 -14.12
N ILE A 137 -1.39 -27.74 -15.17
CA ILE A 137 -1.54 -28.24 -16.56
C ILE A 137 -0.24 -28.91 -17.01
N LEU A 138 0.91 -28.28 -16.80
CA LEU A 138 2.20 -28.85 -17.14
C LEU A 138 2.43 -30.17 -16.41
N GLU A 139 2.19 -30.24 -15.09
CA GLU A 139 2.37 -31.46 -14.29
C GLU A 139 1.51 -32.62 -14.80
N ASN A 140 0.26 -32.35 -15.18
CA ASN A 140 -0.62 -33.35 -15.80
C ASN A 140 -0.10 -33.77 -17.18
N VAL A 141 0.38 -32.82 -18.00
CA VAL A 141 1.05 -33.13 -19.28
C VAL A 141 2.32 -33.94 -19.06
N PHE A 142 3.14 -33.63 -18.06
CA PHE A 142 4.36 -34.37 -17.70
C PHE A 142 4.06 -35.79 -17.21
N LYS A 143 2.92 -36.01 -16.54
CA LYS A 143 2.45 -37.34 -16.09
C LYS A 143 1.95 -38.22 -17.24
N GLU A 144 1.37 -37.62 -18.27
CA GLU A 144 0.77 -38.34 -19.41
C GLU A 144 1.69 -38.34 -20.66
N ALA A 145 2.76 -37.55 -20.66
CA ALA A 145 3.67 -37.43 -21.80
C ALA A 145 4.60 -38.63 -21.95
N THR A 146 4.82 -39.03 -23.21
CA THR A 146 5.82 -40.03 -23.54
C THR A 146 7.24 -39.46 -23.36
N PRO A 147 8.27 -40.30 -23.14
CA PRO A 147 9.66 -39.83 -22.95
C PRO A 147 10.18 -38.90 -24.05
N GLU A 148 9.69 -39.04 -25.29
CA GLU A 148 10.07 -38.22 -26.44
C GLU A 148 9.48 -36.80 -26.38
N GLN A 149 8.25 -36.65 -25.88
CA GLN A 149 7.60 -35.34 -25.68
C GLN A 149 8.26 -34.57 -24.52
N LEU A 150 8.72 -35.29 -23.50
CA LEU A 150 9.49 -34.73 -22.38
C LEU A 150 10.87 -34.21 -22.81
N ASP A 151 11.55 -34.92 -23.71
CA ASP A 151 12.83 -34.51 -24.29
C ASP A 151 12.69 -33.24 -25.16
N TYR A 152 11.59 -33.12 -25.91
CA TYR A 152 11.28 -31.92 -26.68
C TYR A 152 11.02 -30.69 -25.80
N LEU A 153 10.25 -30.84 -24.71
CA LEU A 153 9.97 -29.74 -23.77
C LEU A 153 11.23 -29.29 -23.01
N ARG A 154 12.13 -30.22 -22.64
CA ARG A 154 13.44 -29.89 -22.06
C ARG A 154 14.30 -29.08 -23.03
N LYS A 155 14.38 -29.50 -24.30
CA LYS A 155 15.11 -28.76 -25.34
C LYS A 155 14.57 -27.35 -25.56
N LEU A 156 13.26 -27.12 -25.40
CA LEU A 156 12.69 -25.77 -25.50
C LEU A 156 12.99 -24.89 -24.28
N ALA A 157 13.13 -25.47 -23.08
CA ALA A 157 13.50 -24.75 -21.87
C ALA A 157 14.99 -24.33 -21.86
N ASP A 158 15.88 -25.19 -22.37
CA ASP A 158 17.32 -24.93 -22.46
C ASP A 158 17.70 -23.84 -23.49
N VAL A 159 16.81 -23.49 -24.42
CA VAL A 159 17.06 -22.45 -25.44
C VAL A 159 17.08 -21.02 -24.85
N LYS A 160 16.67 -20.82 -23.58
CA LYS A 160 16.72 -19.50 -22.94
C LYS A 160 18.06 -19.13 -22.27
N ASP A 161 18.97 -20.08 -22.06
CA ASP A 161 20.27 -19.81 -21.44
C ASP A 161 21.44 -19.70 -22.46
N GLY A 162 21.14 -19.69 -23.76
CA GLY A 162 22.14 -19.63 -24.82
C GLY A 162 21.82 -18.60 -25.91
N ASP A 163 22.52 -17.47 -25.83
CA ASP A 163 22.80 -16.53 -26.93
C ASP A 163 21.74 -15.45 -27.26
N ASN A 164 21.70 -14.42 -26.42
CA ASN A 164 21.15 -13.11 -26.76
C ASN A 164 22.20 -12.24 -27.51
N SER A 165 22.82 -12.77 -28.56
CA SER A 165 23.70 -11.98 -29.40
C SER A 165 23.48 -12.27 -30.89
N THR A 166 23.32 -11.16 -31.64
CA THR A 166 23.30 -11.07 -33.11
C THR A 166 21.95 -11.16 -33.85
N VAL A 167 21.01 -10.28 -33.51
CA VAL A 167 20.21 -9.66 -34.58
C VAL A 167 21.10 -8.62 -35.27
N LYS A 168 21.83 -9.06 -36.31
CA LYS A 168 22.47 -8.13 -37.25
C LYS A 168 21.36 -7.35 -37.95
N LYS A 169 21.35 -6.03 -37.78
CA LYS A 169 20.60 -5.11 -38.65
C LYS A 169 21.17 -5.29 -40.07
N ALA A 170 20.29 -5.58 -41.02
CA ALA A 170 20.61 -5.47 -42.44
C ALA A 170 20.47 -3.99 -42.83
N ASP A 171 21.51 -3.46 -43.46
CA ASP A 171 21.51 -2.19 -44.20
C ASP A 171 20.60 -2.26 -45.44
#